data_AF-A0A349K363-F1
#
_entry.id   AF-A0A349K363-F1
#
_cell.length_a   1.000
_cell.length_b   1.000
_cell.length_c   1.000
_cell.angle_alpha   90.00
_cell.angle_beta   90.00
_cell.angle_gamma   90.00
#
_symmetry.space_group_name_H-M   'P 1'
#
loop_
_entity.id
_entity.type
_entity.pdbx_description
1 polymer ?
#
loop_
_entity_poly.entity_id
_entity_poly.type
_entity_poly.pdbx_seq_one_letter_code
_entity_poly.pdbx_strand_id
1 'polypeptide(L)'
;MARRPLWIWPNLLSLDAPLVVLAWFWMFKQVWLVKYHQPSLPWFLALTVWCIYVADRLMDERLAELDTGRTTARHRFHRQLRNPMKIGLLIGGLGAFLLMAIQSRGLLLYGMPVLLPVAAYFAVSFYDAGRGVSWFKNILAGTAFAYGTAIGVHFRRERSIWDLALSPEVVVFAGLCMINMIAIDHWEASPGDEEEEETREFHKVILLILLLVLVGACYWLALRAEDFTLQTHKAFYLSVMVGAGCLAFLALLRHLFSSQSLRVLADVAMLVPLPFFYWLLVDYGIIEFGELGWNLNQPDSAVVEIAGGG
;
A
#
# COMPACT_ATOMS: atom_id res chain seq x y z
N MET A 1 -27.88 12.06 -15.88
CA MET A 1 -26.77 11.33 -15.24
C MET A 1 -26.73 11.74 -13.78
N ALA A 2 -27.05 10.84 -12.85
CA ALA A 2 -26.93 11.14 -11.42
C ALA A 2 -25.47 11.56 -11.13
N ARG A 3 -25.27 12.73 -10.52
CA ARG A 3 -23.93 13.21 -10.15
C ARG A 3 -23.36 12.24 -9.14
N ARG A 4 -22.35 11.46 -9.55
CA ARG A 4 -21.62 10.58 -8.63
C ARG A 4 -20.94 11.47 -7.59
N PRO A 5 -21.03 11.14 -6.29
CA PRO A 5 -20.46 11.98 -5.27
C PRO A 5 -18.93 12.01 -5.40
N LEU A 6 -18.33 13.19 -5.16
CA LEU A 6 -16.94 13.49 -5.49
C LEU A 6 -15.93 12.54 -4.79
N TRP A 7 -16.30 12.00 -3.63
CA TRP A 7 -15.45 11.11 -2.83
C TRP A 7 -15.21 9.72 -3.44
N ILE A 8 -16.01 9.30 -4.43
CA ILE A 8 -15.82 7.99 -5.10
C ILE A 8 -14.79 8.10 -6.24
N TRP A 9 -14.49 9.32 -6.73
CA TRP A 9 -13.61 9.51 -7.89
C TRP A 9 -12.16 9.04 -7.70
N PRO A 10 -11.50 9.23 -6.54
CA PRO A 10 -10.15 8.70 -6.32
C PRO A 10 -10.11 7.19 -6.47
N ASN A 11 -11.10 6.49 -5.91
CA ASN A 11 -11.23 5.05 -6.07
C ASN A 11 -11.58 4.67 -7.51
N LEU A 12 -12.51 5.38 -8.17
CA LEU A 12 -12.84 5.14 -9.60
C LEU A 12 -11.64 5.30 -10.54
N LEU A 13 -10.77 6.27 -10.27
CA LEU A 13 -9.55 6.53 -11.03
C LEU A 13 -8.36 5.68 -10.56
N SER A 14 -8.56 4.82 -9.55
CA SER A 14 -7.54 3.90 -9.02
C SER A 14 -6.34 4.65 -8.42
N LEU A 15 -6.57 5.86 -7.88
CA LEU A 15 -5.55 6.75 -7.31
C LEU A 15 -5.31 6.55 -5.81
N ASP A 16 -6.16 5.76 -5.16
CA ASP A 16 -6.00 5.28 -3.78
C ASP A 16 -4.66 4.56 -3.55
N ALA A 17 -4.37 3.51 -4.32
CA ALA A 17 -3.13 2.73 -4.15
C ALA A 17 -1.84 3.57 -4.37
N PRO A 18 -1.75 4.45 -5.39
CA PRO A 18 -0.64 5.40 -5.51
C PRO A 18 -0.50 6.39 -4.34
N LEU A 19 -1.60 6.84 -3.74
CA LEU A 19 -1.50 7.72 -2.56
C LEU A 19 -0.95 6.95 -1.36
N VAL A 20 -1.41 5.72 -1.15
CA VAL A 20 -0.91 4.83 -0.11
C VAL A 20 0.59 4.57 -0.33
N VAL A 21 1.01 4.24 -1.56
CA VAL A 21 2.43 3.95 -1.82
C VAL A 21 3.32 5.15 -1.53
N LEU A 22 2.87 6.37 -1.87
CA LEU A 22 3.62 7.60 -1.60
C LEU A 22 3.69 7.93 -0.10
N ALA A 23 2.59 7.74 0.62
CA ALA A 23 2.53 7.96 2.07
C ALA A 23 3.51 7.03 2.80
N TRP A 24 3.45 5.74 2.50
CA TRP A 24 4.32 4.75 3.14
C TRP A 24 5.76 4.83 2.66
N PHE A 25 6.02 5.17 1.40
CA PHE A 25 7.37 5.48 0.91
C PHE A 25 8.00 6.61 1.74
N TRP A 26 7.24 7.67 2.01
CA TRP A 26 7.71 8.76 2.87
C TRP A 26 7.97 8.29 4.31
N MET A 27 7.08 7.48 4.90
CA MET A 27 7.31 6.91 6.23
C MET A 27 8.58 6.04 6.28
N PHE A 28 8.80 5.15 5.31
CA PHE A 28 10.02 4.34 5.22
C PHE A 28 11.28 5.22 5.09
N LYS A 29 11.20 6.31 4.31
CA LYS A 29 12.30 7.28 4.20
C LYS A 29 12.68 7.84 5.57
N GLN A 30 11.69 8.22 6.39
CA GLN A 30 11.94 8.76 7.72
C GLN A 30 12.47 7.70 8.69
N VAL A 31 11.87 6.51 8.70
CA VAL A 31 12.28 5.43 9.62
C VAL A 31 13.71 4.98 9.36
N TRP A 32 14.10 4.83 8.10
CA TRP A 32 15.45 4.43 7.74
C TRP A 32 16.41 5.61 7.57
N LEU A 33 15.99 6.83 7.96
CA LEU A 33 16.80 8.05 7.96
C LEU A 33 17.46 8.34 6.59
N VAL A 34 16.79 7.96 5.50
CA VAL A 34 17.32 8.11 4.15
C VAL A 34 17.12 9.55 3.69
N LYS A 35 18.20 10.33 3.72
CA LYS A 35 18.17 11.74 3.31
C LYS A 35 17.95 11.92 1.82
N TYR A 36 18.64 11.13 1.00
CA TYR A 36 18.66 11.30 -0.45
C TYR A 36 18.10 10.08 -1.19
N HIS A 37 17.18 10.35 -2.12
CA HIS A 37 16.68 9.39 -3.11
C HIS A 37 16.64 10.07 -4.48
N GLN A 38 16.52 9.28 -5.56
CA GLN A 38 16.34 9.87 -6.88
C GLN A 38 15.00 10.63 -6.92
N PRO A 39 14.94 11.88 -7.40
CA PRO A 39 13.69 12.67 -7.39
C PRO A 39 12.55 12.05 -8.21
N SER A 40 12.89 11.27 -9.25
CA SER A 40 11.94 10.56 -10.10
C SER A 40 11.37 9.29 -9.48
N LEU A 41 11.97 8.77 -8.40
CA LEU A 41 11.61 7.49 -7.80
C LEU A 41 10.17 7.44 -7.21
N PRO A 42 9.69 8.43 -6.44
CA PRO A 42 8.32 8.40 -5.94
C PRO A 42 7.29 8.40 -7.08
N TRP A 43 7.56 9.15 -8.14
CA TRP A 43 6.71 9.22 -9.33
C TRP A 43 6.71 7.91 -10.11
N PHE A 44 7.89 7.30 -10.27
CA PHE A 44 8.02 5.98 -10.89
C PHE A 44 7.23 4.92 -10.12
N LEU A 45 7.35 4.93 -8.79
CA LEU A 45 6.64 4.02 -7.90
C LEU A 45 5.12 4.21 -7.98
N ALA A 46 4.65 5.44 -7.82
CA ALA A 46 3.22 5.78 -7.90
C ALA A 46 2.61 5.37 -9.24
N LEU A 47 3.31 5.63 -10.35
CA LEU A 47 2.82 5.30 -11.68
C LEU A 47 2.86 3.79 -11.96
N THR A 48 3.87 3.08 -11.45
CA THR A 48 3.97 1.62 -11.56
C THR A 48 2.84 0.94 -10.80
N VAL A 49 2.60 1.35 -9.55
CA VAL A 49 1.47 0.86 -8.74
C VAL A 49 0.14 1.16 -9.41
N TRP A 50 -0.03 2.38 -9.93
CA TRP A 50 -1.24 2.75 -10.66
C TRP A 50 -1.49 1.82 -11.87
N CYS A 51 -0.46 1.56 -12.67
CA CYS A 51 -0.55 0.67 -13.83
C CYS A 51 -0.90 -0.77 -13.43
N ILE A 52 -0.25 -1.32 -12.39
CA ILE A 52 -0.54 -2.67 -11.88
C ILE A 52 -2.00 -2.75 -11.41
N TYR A 53 -2.45 -1.76 -10.65
CA TYR A 53 -3.78 -1.74 -10.07
C TYR A 53 -4.89 -1.53 -11.12
N VAL A 54 -4.65 -0.68 -12.13
CA VAL A 54 -5.56 -0.55 -13.28
C VAL A 54 -5.60 -1.83 -14.12
N ALA A 55 -4.45 -2.48 -14.34
CA ALA A 55 -4.38 -3.74 -15.08
C ALA A 55 -5.15 -4.86 -14.37
N ASP A 56 -5.00 -4.95 -13.05
CA ASP A 56 -5.73 -5.87 -12.19
C ASP A 56 -7.24 -5.69 -12.28
N ARG A 57 -7.75 -4.47 -12.09
CA ARG A 57 -9.18 -4.17 -12.23
C ARG A 57 -9.73 -4.48 -13.63
N LEU A 58 -8.96 -4.19 -14.68
CA LEU A 58 -9.35 -4.51 -16.06
C LEU A 58 -9.36 -6.02 -16.34
N MET A 59 -8.58 -6.81 -15.59
CA MET A 59 -8.53 -8.25 -15.68
C MET A 59 -9.71 -8.87 -14.91
N ASP A 60 -9.95 -8.45 -13.67
CA ASP A 60 -11.08 -8.91 -12.86
C ASP A 60 -12.43 -8.63 -13.56
N GLU A 61 -12.59 -7.44 -14.16
CA GLU A 61 -13.78 -7.14 -14.98
C GLU A 61 -13.92 -8.11 -16.17
N ARG A 62 -12.83 -8.46 -16.86
CA ARG A 62 -12.88 -9.40 -18.00
C ARG A 62 -13.20 -10.83 -17.56
N LEU A 63 -12.64 -11.27 -16.43
CA LEU A 63 -12.88 -12.61 -15.90
C LEU A 63 -14.35 -12.75 -15.47
N ALA A 64 -14.91 -11.71 -14.82
CA ALA A 64 -16.33 -11.65 -14.50
C ALA A 64 -17.25 -11.63 -15.75
N GLU A 65 -16.83 -10.97 -16.84
CA GLU A 65 -17.54 -11.00 -18.14
C GLU A 65 -17.59 -12.43 -18.73
N LEU A 66 -16.51 -13.20 -18.59
CA LEU A 66 -16.41 -14.56 -19.13
C LEU A 66 -17.23 -15.58 -18.31
N ASP A 67 -17.26 -15.43 -16.99
CA ASP A 67 -17.93 -16.36 -16.08
C ASP A 67 -19.46 -16.21 -16.11
N THR A 68 -19.97 -14.98 -16.27
CA THR A 68 -21.41 -14.74 -16.06
C THR A 68 -22.33 -15.06 -17.25
N GLY A 69 -21.86 -15.18 -18.50
CA GLY A 69 -22.65 -15.63 -19.68
C GLY A 69 -24.01 -14.96 -19.97
N ARG A 70 -24.48 -14.04 -19.12
CA ARG A 70 -25.83 -13.45 -19.08
C ARG A 70 -25.69 -11.94 -19.09
N THR A 71 -25.84 -11.41 -20.29
CA THR A 71 -26.05 -10.00 -20.60
C THR A 71 -27.15 -9.40 -19.72
N THR A 72 -26.78 -8.65 -18.68
CA THR A 72 -27.71 -7.79 -17.93
C THR A 72 -27.24 -6.34 -17.96
N ALA A 73 -28.19 -5.41 -17.91
CA ALA A 73 -28.04 -3.97 -18.21
C ALA A 73 -26.92 -3.22 -17.44
N ARG A 74 -26.32 -3.82 -16.40
CA ARG A 74 -25.08 -3.40 -15.73
C ARG A 74 -23.85 -3.38 -16.67
N HIS A 75 -23.83 -4.26 -17.69
CA HIS A 75 -22.77 -4.37 -18.71
C HIS A 75 -22.62 -3.13 -19.62
N ARG A 76 -23.69 -2.34 -19.84
CA ARG A 76 -23.63 -1.16 -20.72
C ARG A 76 -23.00 0.07 -20.06
N PHE A 77 -22.98 0.14 -18.72
CA PHE A 77 -22.48 1.30 -17.98
C PHE A 77 -20.99 1.18 -17.62
N HIS A 78 -20.47 -0.03 -17.38
CA HIS A 78 -19.02 -0.28 -17.18
C HIS A 78 -18.21 -0.20 -18.49
N ARG A 79 -18.84 -0.43 -19.66
CA ARG A 79 -18.18 -0.34 -20.97
C ARG A 79 -17.70 1.06 -21.36
N GLN A 80 -18.24 2.13 -20.77
CA GLN A 80 -17.90 3.52 -21.15
C GLN A 80 -16.61 4.04 -20.50
N LEU A 81 -16.16 3.50 -19.36
CA LEU A 81 -14.89 3.87 -18.72
C LEU A 81 -13.72 2.93 -19.05
N ARG A 82 -13.99 1.77 -19.64
CA ARG A 82 -12.96 0.78 -20.04
C ARG A 82 -11.96 1.33 -21.06
N ASN A 83 -12.45 2.05 -22.07
CA ASN A 83 -11.58 2.62 -23.11
C ASN A 83 -10.68 3.75 -22.58
N PRO A 84 -11.17 4.73 -21.79
CA PRO A 84 -10.26 5.70 -21.18
C PRO A 84 -9.30 5.08 -20.16
N MET A 85 -9.69 4.03 -19.43
CA MET A 85 -8.74 3.31 -18.54
C MET A 85 -7.66 2.55 -19.32
N LYS A 86 -7.98 1.95 -20.49
CA LYS A 86 -6.96 1.34 -21.37
C LYS A 86 -6.00 2.36 -21.96
N ILE A 87 -6.52 3.50 -22.43
CA ILE A 87 -5.71 4.61 -22.94
C ILE A 87 -4.82 5.15 -21.79
N GLY A 88 -5.41 5.33 -20.61
CA GLY A 88 -4.69 5.68 -19.40
C GLY A 88 -3.57 4.69 -19.09
N LEU A 89 -3.84 3.39 -19.12
CA LEU A 89 -2.84 2.34 -18.89
C LEU A 89 -1.69 2.39 -19.92
N LEU A 90 -1.98 2.66 -21.19
CA LEU A 90 -0.94 2.83 -22.21
C LEU A 90 -0.07 4.07 -21.94
N ILE A 91 -0.70 5.21 -21.63
CA ILE A 91 0.01 6.46 -21.31
C ILE A 91 0.82 6.31 -20.02
N GLY A 92 0.23 5.73 -18.99
CA GLY A 92 0.89 5.47 -17.72
C GLY A 92 2.01 4.44 -17.85
N GLY A 93 1.82 3.40 -18.65
CA GLY A 93 2.85 2.41 -18.97
C GLY A 93 4.03 3.03 -19.69
N LEU A 94 3.77 3.91 -20.68
CA LEU A 94 4.83 4.67 -21.35
C LEU A 94 5.55 5.60 -20.36
N GLY A 95 4.81 6.32 -19.51
CA GLY A 95 5.40 7.17 -18.47
C GLY A 95 6.25 6.38 -17.49
N ALA A 96 5.79 5.21 -17.04
CA ALA A 96 6.53 4.33 -16.14
C ALA A 96 7.79 3.81 -16.82
N PHE A 97 7.72 3.45 -18.10
CA PHE A 97 8.87 3.05 -18.90
C PHE A 97 9.91 4.17 -19.04
N LEU A 98 9.48 5.40 -19.34
CA LEU A 98 10.37 6.57 -19.42
C LEU A 98 11.02 6.87 -18.06
N LEU A 99 10.25 6.81 -16.97
CA LEU A 99 10.79 6.99 -15.62
C LEU A 99 11.75 5.88 -15.21
N MET A 100 11.46 4.63 -15.60
CA MET A 100 12.33 3.47 -15.41
C MET A 100 13.67 3.66 -16.13
N ALA A 101 13.66 4.18 -17.35
CA ALA A 101 14.88 4.43 -18.14
C ALA A 101 15.84 5.45 -17.48
N ILE A 102 15.32 6.30 -16.59
CA ILE A 102 16.11 7.31 -15.85
C ILE A 102 16.63 6.73 -14.51
N GLN A 103 16.07 5.61 -14.03
CA GLN A 103 16.52 5.00 -12.77
C GLN A 103 17.92 4.39 -12.91
N SER A 104 18.65 4.34 -11.80
CA SER A 104 19.96 3.69 -11.78
C SER A 104 19.83 2.18 -12.06
N ARG A 105 20.78 1.62 -12.82
CA ARG A 105 20.83 0.17 -13.09
C ARG A 105 20.90 -0.66 -11.80
N GLY A 106 21.62 -0.16 -10.79
CA GLY A 106 21.71 -0.80 -9.47
C GLY A 106 20.34 -0.93 -8.79
N LEU A 107 19.54 0.15 -8.79
CA LEU A 107 18.20 0.13 -8.24
C LEU A 107 17.29 -0.86 -8.98
N LEU A 108 17.35 -0.91 -10.31
CA LEU A 108 16.53 -1.82 -11.11
C LEU A 108 16.88 -3.29 -10.85
N LEU A 109 18.18 -3.61 -10.77
CA LEU A 109 18.64 -4.97 -10.44
C LEU A 109 18.26 -5.36 -9.02
N TYR A 110 18.42 -4.44 -8.06
CA TYR A 110 17.98 -4.63 -6.68
C TYR A 110 16.45 -4.84 -6.61
N GLY A 111 15.71 -4.18 -7.51
CA GLY A 111 14.27 -4.24 -7.70
C GLY A 111 13.71 -5.55 -8.23
N MET A 112 14.50 -6.31 -8.99
CA MET A 112 14.06 -7.50 -9.74
C MET A 112 13.28 -8.54 -8.90
N PRO A 113 13.67 -8.87 -7.66
CA PRO A 113 12.93 -9.86 -6.85
C PRO A 113 11.46 -9.52 -6.61
N VAL A 114 11.06 -8.24 -6.66
CA VAL A 114 9.65 -7.82 -6.51
C VAL A 114 8.79 -8.27 -7.69
N LEU A 115 9.38 -8.51 -8.86
CA LEU A 115 8.64 -9.01 -10.01
C LEU A 115 8.08 -10.42 -9.78
N LEU A 116 8.70 -11.23 -8.92
CA LEU A 116 8.28 -12.59 -8.63
C LEU A 116 6.89 -12.65 -7.96
N PRO A 117 6.64 -11.97 -6.82
CA PRO A 117 5.31 -11.97 -6.22
C PRO A 117 4.27 -11.26 -7.10
N VAL A 118 4.64 -10.25 -7.91
CA VAL A 118 3.73 -9.62 -8.88
C VAL A 118 3.33 -10.60 -9.99
N ALA A 119 4.29 -11.31 -10.58
CA ALA A 119 4.00 -12.30 -11.63
C ALA A 119 3.19 -13.48 -11.08
N ALA A 120 3.54 -13.95 -9.88
CA ALA A 120 2.79 -15.01 -9.19
C ALA A 120 1.35 -14.57 -8.90
N TYR A 121 1.15 -13.33 -8.46
CA TYR A 121 -0.18 -12.76 -8.24
C TYR A 121 -1.04 -12.82 -9.50
N PHE A 122 -0.52 -12.30 -10.63
CA PHE A 122 -1.26 -12.33 -11.89
C PHE A 122 -1.51 -13.75 -12.36
N ALA A 123 -0.53 -14.65 -12.25
CA ALA A 123 -0.70 -16.05 -12.61
C ALA A 123 -1.84 -16.69 -11.80
N VAL A 124 -1.84 -16.55 -10.47
CA VAL A 124 -2.92 -17.04 -9.59
C VAL A 124 -4.25 -16.43 -9.99
N SER A 125 -4.31 -15.11 -10.20
CA SER A 125 -5.54 -14.42 -10.58
C SER A 125 -6.09 -14.86 -11.95
N PHE A 126 -5.24 -15.32 -12.88
CA PHE A 126 -5.69 -15.90 -14.14
C PHE A 126 -6.25 -17.33 -13.97
N TYR A 127 -5.68 -18.12 -13.05
CA TYR A 127 -6.13 -19.49 -12.80
C TYR A 127 -7.37 -19.58 -11.90
N ASP A 128 -7.50 -18.67 -10.93
CA ASP A 128 -8.50 -18.69 -9.87
C ASP A 128 -9.77 -17.90 -10.22
N ALA A 129 -10.12 -17.86 -11.51
CA ALA A 129 -11.15 -16.99 -12.11
C ALA A 129 -12.60 -17.17 -11.58
N GLY A 130 -12.85 -17.97 -10.54
CA GLY A 130 -14.21 -18.25 -10.10
C GLY A 130 -14.41 -18.93 -8.75
N ARG A 131 -13.54 -18.76 -7.73
CA ARG A 131 -13.77 -19.41 -6.42
C ARG A 131 -13.33 -18.59 -5.20
N GLY A 132 -14.28 -17.94 -4.53
CA GLY A 132 -14.15 -17.46 -3.15
C GLY A 132 -13.02 -16.46 -2.88
N VAL A 133 -12.78 -16.17 -1.59
CA VAL A 133 -11.69 -15.30 -1.14
C VAL A 133 -10.36 -16.02 -1.33
N SER A 134 -9.55 -15.57 -2.29
CA SER A 134 -8.26 -16.20 -2.59
C SER A 134 -7.19 -15.65 -1.66
N TRP A 135 -7.07 -16.26 -0.48
CA TRP A 135 -6.08 -15.91 0.55
C TRP A 135 -4.66 -15.80 -0.03
N PHE A 136 -4.29 -16.72 -0.91
CA PHE A 136 -2.96 -16.73 -1.53
C PHE A 136 -2.73 -15.55 -2.47
N LYS A 137 -3.73 -15.18 -3.29
CA LYS A 137 -3.70 -13.99 -4.14
C LYS A 137 -3.45 -12.73 -3.30
N ASN A 138 -4.19 -12.59 -2.20
CA ASN A 138 -4.08 -11.42 -1.32
C ASN A 138 -2.74 -11.36 -0.55
N ILE A 139 -2.17 -12.50 -0.15
CA ILE A 139 -0.83 -12.58 0.45
C ILE A 139 0.23 -12.10 -0.56
N LEU A 140 0.18 -12.57 -1.80
CA LEU A 140 1.13 -12.18 -2.84
C LEU A 140 1.03 -10.69 -3.16
N ALA A 141 -0.18 -10.15 -3.28
CA ALA A 141 -0.41 -8.73 -3.54
C ALA A 141 0.09 -7.84 -2.39
N GLY A 142 -0.25 -8.17 -1.14
CA GLY A 142 0.20 -7.40 0.03
C GLY A 142 1.71 -7.40 0.17
N THR A 143 2.35 -8.55 -0.07
CA THR A 143 3.81 -8.70 -0.09
C THR A 143 4.43 -7.89 -1.23
N ALA A 144 3.96 -8.05 -2.46
CA ALA A 144 4.46 -7.30 -3.61
C ALA A 144 4.38 -5.78 -3.38
N PHE A 145 3.26 -5.31 -2.82
CA PHE A 145 3.04 -3.90 -2.53
C PHE A 145 3.99 -3.39 -1.46
N ALA A 146 4.12 -4.09 -0.33
CA ALA A 146 4.99 -3.68 0.76
C ALA A 146 6.47 -3.63 0.36
N TYR A 147 6.96 -4.69 -0.29
CA TYR A 147 8.33 -4.75 -0.78
C TYR A 147 8.60 -3.71 -1.86
N GLY A 148 7.69 -3.56 -2.83
CA GLY A 148 7.79 -2.56 -3.88
C GLY A 148 7.81 -1.12 -3.33
N THR A 149 7.06 -0.85 -2.26
CA THR A 149 7.06 0.46 -1.60
C THR A 149 8.41 0.77 -0.95
N ALA A 150 9.00 -0.22 -0.29
CA ALA A 150 10.20 -0.06 0.51
C ALA A 150 11.51 -0.11 -0.29
N ILE A 151 11.54 -0.80 -1.43
CA ILE A 151 12.77 -1.16 -2.13
C ILE A 151 13.63 0.04 -2.52
N GLY A 152 13.00 1.12 -2.97
CA GLY A 152 13.68 2.32 -3.42
C GLY A 152 14.37 3.09 -2.30
N VAL A 153 13.79 3.04 -1.09
CA VAL A 153 14.39 3.63 0.11
C VAL A 153 15.50 2.71 0.64
N HIS A 154 15.22 1.41 0.72
CA HIS A 154 16.16 0.44 1.28
C HIS A 154 17.45 0.29 0.44
N PHE A 155 17.36 0.41 -0.88
CA PHE A 155 18.51 0.35 -1.78
C PHE A 155 19.65 1.30 -1.34
N ARG A 156 19.31 2.45 -0.76
CA ARG A 156 20.29 3.46 -0.27
C ARG A 156 21.03 3.05 1.00
N ARG A 157 20.60 1.98 1.67
CA ARG A 157 21.26 1.44 2.86
C ARG A 157 22.40 0.50 2.54
N GLU A 158 22.63 0.20 1.26
CA GLU A 158 23.69 -0.70 0.77
C GLU A 158 23.67 -2.09 1.45
N ARG A 159 22.47 -2.55 1.78
CA ARG A 159 22.22 -3.82 2.47
C ARG A 159 21.65 -4.87 1.52
N SER A 160 21.66 -6.11 1.98
CA SER A 160 21.15 -7.24 1.20
C SER A 160 19.63 -7.15 1.03
N ILE A 161 19.11 -7.77 -0.04
CA ILE A 161 17.66 -7.91 -0.24
C ILE A 161 17.00 -8.72 0.89
N TRP A 162 17.75 -9.62 1.52
CA TRP A 162 17.25 -10.37 2.68
C TRP A 162 17.05 -9.48 3.90
N ASP A 163 17.86 -8.43 4.06
CA ASP A 163 17.68 -7.44 5.13
C ASP A 163 16.41 -6.62 4.89
N LEU A 164 16.08 -6.32 3.63
CA LEU A 164 14.79 -5.71 3.28
C LEU A 164 13.64 -6.65 3.65
N ALA A 165 13.73 -7.91 3.20
CA ALA A 165 12.67 -8.90 3.33
C ALA A 165 12.31 -9.22 4.79
N LEU A 166 13.32 -9.27 5.65
CA LEU A 166 13.18 -9.60 7.06
C LEU A 166 13.15 -8.36 7.96
N SER A 167 13.19 -7.14 7.38
CA SER A 167 13.08 -5.92 8.17
C SER A 167 11.72 -5.89 8.88
N PRO A 168 11.69 -5.67 10.21
CA PRO A 168 10.44 -5.73 10.94
C PRO A 168 9.42 -4.71 10.42
N GLU A 169 9.88 -3.55 9.95
CA GLU A 169 9.02 -2.50 9.37
C GLU A 169 8.30 -2.98 8.11
N VAL A 170 9.00 -3.67 7.21
CA VAL A 170 8.39 -4.22 5.97
C VAL A 170 7.47 -5.38 6.30
N VAL A 171 7.82 -6.23 7.27
CA VAL A 171 7.00 -7.37 7.66
C VAL A 171 5.65 -6.92 8.24
N VAL A 172 5.65 -5.96 9.17
CA VAL A 172 4.39 -5.45 9.74
C VAL A 172 3.58 -4.67 8.71
N PHE A 173 4.23 -3.93 7.82
CA PHE A 173 3.55 -3.23 6.73
C PHE A 173 2.94 -4.20 5.71
N ALA A 174 3.67 -5.26 5.32
CA ALA A 174 3.17 -6.34 4.48
C ALA A 174 1.97 -7.03 5.12
N GLY A 175 2.03 -7.30 6.44
CA GLY A 175 0.90 -7.82 7.21
C GLY A 175 -0.32 -6.89 7.14
N LEU A 176 -0.14 -5.59 7.32
CA LEU A 176 -1.22 -4.61 7.21
C LEU A 176 -1.83 -4.57 5.80
N CYS A 177 -1.00 -4.51 4.75
CA CYS A 177 -1.45 -4.52 3.36
C CYS A 177 -2.20 -5.81 3.00
N MET A 178 -1.68 -6.96 3.43
CA MET A 178 -2.31 -8.26 3.23
C MET A 178 -3.69 -8.29 3.90
N ILE A 179 -3.79 -7.89 5.17
CA ILE A 179 -5.07 -7.87 5.89
C ILE A 179 -6.05 -6.89 5.23
N ASN A 180 -5.59 -5.72 4.78
CA ASN A 180 -6.41 -4.76 4.05
C ASN A 180 -7.00 -5.36 2.77
N MET A 181 -6.19 -6.04 1.96
CA MET A 181 -6.65 -6.67 0.72
C MET A 181 -7.61 -7.84 0.99
N ILE A 182 -7.32 -8.68 1.99
CA ILE A 182 -8.24 -9.75 2.43
C ILE A 182 -9.57 -9.16 2.91
N ALA A 183 -9.55 -8.04 3.64
CA ALA A 183 -10.74 -7.38 4.12
C ALA A 183 -11.62 -6.89 2.96
N ILE A 184 -11.02 -6.23 1.97
CA ILE A 184 -11.72 -5.73 0.79
C ILE A 184 -12.33 -6.89 -0.01
N ASP A 185 -11.55 -7.93 -0.31
CA ASP A 185 -11.99 -9.12 -1.05
C ASP A 185 -13.18 -9.80 -0.35
N HIS A 186 -13.09 -9.94 0.98
CA HIS A 186 -14.17 -10.47 1.82
C HIS A 186 -15.44 -9.60 1.84
N TRP A 187 -15.30 -8.28 1.74
CA TRP A 187 -16.44 -7.35 1.74
C TRP A 187 -17.08 -7.17 0.36
N GLU A 188 -16.37 -7.56 -0.71
CA GLU A 188 -16.84 -7.53 -2.09
C GLU A 188 -17.44 -8.87 -2.54
N ALA A 189 -17.11 -9.98 -1.86
CA ALA A 189 -17.76 -11.27 -2.06
C ALA A 189 -19.30 -11.14 -1.97
N SER A 190 -20.00 -11.58 -3.01
CA SER A 190 -21.47 -11.50 -3.09
C SER A 190 -22.12 -12.33 -1.97
N PRO A 191 -23.19 -11.83 -1.33
CA PRO A 191 -23.98 -12.63 -0.39
C PRO A 191 -24.84 -13.65 -1.16
N GLY A 192 -24.50 -14.92 -1.06
CA GLY A 192 -25.34 -16.09 -1.28
C GLY A 192 -25.72 -16.76 0.05
N ASP A 193 -26.28 -17.98 -0.05
CA ASP A 193 -27.11 -18.72 0.92
C ASP A 193 -26.59 -18.82 2.38
N GLU A 194 -27.39 -19.40 3.29
CA GLU A 194 -27.10 -19.49 4.75
C GLU A 194 -25.72 -20.10 5.09
N GLU A 195 -25.19 -21.02 4.28
CA GLU A 195 -23.83 -21.60 4.42
C GLU A 195 -22.71 -20.54 4.23
N GLU A 196 -22.98 -19.49 3.46
CA GLU A 196 -22.04 -18.39 3.24
C GLU A 196 -22.00 -17.44 4.44
N GLU A 197 -23.06 -17.35 5.25
CA GLU A 197 -23.09 -16.49 6.43
C GLU A 197 -22.20 -17.02 7.56
N GLU A 198 -22.22 -18.33 7.83
CA GLU A 198 -21.31 -18.98 8.79
C GLU A 198 -19.85 -18.82 8.35
N THR A 199 -19.58 -19.07 7.07
CA THR A 199 -18.27 -18.84 6.45
C THR A 199 -17.83 -17.38 6.63
N ARG A 200 -18.76 -16.42 6.54
CA ARG A 200 -18.46 -14.99 6.63
C ARG A 200 -18.11 -14.53 8.05
N GLU A 201 -18.77 -15.07 9.07
CA GLU A 201 -18.40 -14.81 10.46
C GLU A 201 -17.07 -15.47 10.81
N PHE A 202 -16.79 -16.67 10.29
CA PHE A 202 -15.49 -17.32 10.46
C PHE A 202 -14.35 -16.47 9.88
N HIS A 203 -14.47 -15.97 8.64
CA HIS A 203 -13.48 -15.08 8.02
C HIS A 203 -13.29 -13.77 8.80
N LYS A 204 -14.38 -13.19 9.32
CA LYS A 204 -14.32 -11.99 10.17
C LYS A 204 -13.52 -12.25 11.45
N VAL A 205 -13.74 -13.39 12.11
CA VAL A 205 -12.96 -13.78 13.30
C VAL A 205 -11.48 -13.93 12.96
N ILE A 206 -11.13 -14.60 11.86
CA ILE A 206 -9.73 -14.72 11.42
C ILE A 206 -9.13 -13.33 11.18
N LEU A 207 -9.83 -12.46 10.47
CA LEU A 207 -9.37 -11.10 10.20
C LEU A 207 -9.08 -10.33 11.50
N LEU A 208 -9.96 -10.42 12.50
CA LEU A 208 -9.75 -9.78 13.81
C LEU A 208 -8.56 -10.39 14.57
N ILE A 209 -8.36 -11.72 14.49
CA ILE A 209 -7.20 -12.39 15.07
C ILE A 209 -5.90 -11.89 14.41
N LEU A 210 -5.87 -11.80 13.08
CA LEU A 210 -4.70 -11.31 12.34
C LEU A 210 -4.38 -9.85 12.72
N LEU A 211 -5.40 -9.00 12.84
CA LEU A 211 -5.22 -7.62 13.30
C LEU A 211 -4.70 -7.56 14.75
N LEU A 212 -5.23 -8.40 15.64
CA LEU A 212 -4.76 -8.47 17.02
C LEU A 212 -3.30 -8.92 17.11
N VAL A 213 -2.92 -9.94 16.34
CA VAL A 213 -1.53 -10.41 16.24
C VAL A 213 -0.62 -9.31 15.71
N LEU A 214 -1.04 -8.60 14.65
CA LEU A 214 -0.29 -7.48 14.09
C LEU A 214 -0.09 -6.37 15.12
N VAL A 215 -1.16 -5.96 15.81
CA VAL A 215 -1.10 -4.96 16.88
C VAL A 215 -0.18 -5.39 18.00
N GLY A 216 -0.26 -6.65 18.45
CA GLY A 216 0.61 -7.20 19.49
C GLY A 216 2.10 -7.20 19.07
N ALA A 217 2.38 -7.58 17.81
CA ALA A 217 3.73 -7.54 17.26
C ALA A 217 4.28 -6.11 17.17
N CYS A 218 3.49 -5.16 16.66
CA CYS A 218 3.86 -3.75 16.59
C CYS A 218 4.10 -3.16 17.98
N TYR A 219 3.24 -3.46 18.95
CA TYR A 219 3.41 -2.99 20.33
C TYR A 219 4.71 -3.53 20.95
N TRP A 220 4.99 -4.81 20.77
CA TRP A 220 6.24 -5.41 21.25
C TRP A 220 7.48 -4.80 20.58
N LEU A 221 7.44 -4.56 19.26
CA LEU A 221 8.52 -3.89 18.53
C LEU A 221 8.70 -2.43 18.99
N ALA A 222 7.60 -1.72 19.25
CA ALA A 222 7.62 -0.36 19.77
C ALA A 222 8.24 -0.26 21.17
N LEU A 223 8.01 -1.25 22.05
CA LEU A 223 8.64 -1.34 23.36
C LEU A 223 10.15 -1.63 23.29
N ARG A 224 10.62 -2.29 22.22
CA ARG A 224 12.06 -2.52 22.02
C ARG A 224 12.80 -1.32 21.41
N ALA A 225 12.05 -0.32 20.95
CA ALA A 225 12.56 0.82 20.22
C ALA A 225 12.77 2.04 21.14
N GLU A 226 13.59 1.91 22.20
CA GLU A 226 13.68 2.92 23.28
C GLU A 226 14.83 3.95 23.18
N ASP A 227 15.72 3.87 22.18
CA ASP A 227 16.79 4.86 21.97
C ASP A 227 16.38 6.01 21.02
N PHE A 228 17.13 7.12 21.01
CA PHE A 228 16.83 8.33 20.23
C PHE A 228 16.70 8.08 18.72
N THR A 229 17.53 7.19 18.15
CA THR A 229 17.41 6.77 16.73
C THR A 229 16.27 5.76 16.51
N LEU A 230 15.81 5.08 17.55
CA LEU A 230 14.71 4.13 17.53
C LEU A 230 13.34 4.80 17.71
N GLN A 231 13.28 6.09 18.06
CA GLN A 231 12.02 6.83 18.18
C GLN A 231 11.25 6.92 16.85
N THR A 232 11.94 7.02 15.70
CA THR A 232 11.30 6.95 14.38
C THR A 232 10.68 5.57 14.13
N HIS A 233 11.37 4.50 14.54
CA HIS A 233 10.87 3.13 14.45
C HIS A 233 9.65 2.94 15.36
N LYS A 234 9.73 3.43 16.60
CA LYS A 234 8.60 3.43 17.56
C LYS A 234 7.39 4.13 16.96
N ALA A 235 7.57 5.32 16.40
CA ALA A 235 6.50 6.06 15.74
C ALA A 235 5.87 5.24 14.59
N PHE A 236 6.69 4.54 13.79
CA PHE A 236 6.20 3.72 12.69
C PHE A 236 5.32 2.58 13.17
N TYR A 237 5.76 1.82 14.18
CA TYR A 237 4.98 0.71 14.73
C TYR A 237 3.65 1.17 15.34
N LEU A 238 3.65 2.29 16.05
CA LEU A 238 2.42 2.89 16.59
C LEU A 238 1.48 3.34 15.46
N SER A 239 2.00 3.90 14.36
CA SER A 239 1.20 4.25 13.19
C SER A 239 0.61 3.04 12.47
N VAL A 240 1.35 1.93 12.37
CA VAL A 240 0.79 0.66 11.85
C VAL A 240 -0.37 0.18 12.73
N MET A 241 -0.26 0.29 14.06
CA MET A 241 -1.36 -0.04 14.97
C MET A 241 -2.59 0.81 14.74
N VAL A 242 -2.43 2.11 14.41
CA VAL A 242 -3.56 2.98 14.05
C VAL A 242 -4.27 2.46 12.79
N GLY A 243 -3.53 2.11 11.74
CA GLY A 243 -4.11 1.53 10.52
C GLY A 243 -4.84 0.22 10.80
N ALA A 244 -4.23 -0.67 11.58
CA ALA A 244 -4.85 -1.93 12.01
C ALA A 244 -6.12 -1.70 12.85
N GLY A 245 -6.11 -0.72 13.75
CA GLY A 245 -7.26 -0.32 14.56
C GLY A 245 -8.41 0.22 13.70
N CYS A 246 -8.11 1.02 12.68
CA CYS A 246 -9.11 1.49 11.71
C CYS A 246 -9.73 0.31 10.94
N LEU A 247 -8.94 -0.66 10.48
CA LEU A 247 -9.46 -1.87 9.83
C LEU A 247 -10.31 -2.72 10.77
N ALA A 248 -9.91 -2.87 12.04
CA ALA A 248 -10.68 -3.59 13.04
C ALA A 248 -12.04 -2.91 13.29
N PHE A 249 -12.04 -1.58 13.40
CA PHE A 249 -13.26 -0.79 13.52
C PHE A 249 -14.21 -1.01 12.34
N LEU A 250 -13.70 -0.99 11.10
CA LEU A 250 -14.49 -1.27 9.90
C LEU A 250 -15.02 -2.70 9.88
N ALA A 251 -14.21 -3.68 10.29
CA ALA A 251 -14.64 -5.08 10.34
C ALA A 251 -15.76 -5.32 11.36
N LEU A 252 -15.70 -4.67 12.52
CA LEU A 252 -16.72 -4.77 13.57
C LEU A 252 -18.02 -4.06 13.17
N LEU A 253 -17.91 -2.89 12.53
CA LEU A 253 -19.05 -2.05 12.16
C LEU A 253 -19.45 -2.19 10.69
N ARG A 254 -19.03 -3.28 10.02
CA ARG A 254 -19.25 -3.48 8.57
C ARG A 254 -20.71 -3.32 8.14
N HIS A 255 -21.64 -3.70 9.02
CA HIS A 255 -23.08 -3.67 8.78
C HIS A 255 -23.64 -2.25 8.60
N LEU A 256 -22.90 -1.23 9.05
CA LEU A 256 -23.28 0.18 8.91
C LEU A 256 -22.91 0.77 7.54
N PHE A 257 -22.11 0.06 6.75
CA PHE A 257 -21.51 0.60 5.53
C PHE A 257 -21.88 -0.23 4.30
N SER A 258 -21.97 0.44 3.15
CA SER A 258 -22.09 -0.25 1.86
C SER A 258 -20.74 -0.88 1.47
N SER A 259 -20.76 -1.93 0.63
CA SER A 259 -19.52 -2.57 0.11
C SER A 259 -18.58 -1.55 -0.57
N GLN A 260 -19.13 -0.61 -1.35
CA GLN A 260 -18.34 0.47 -1.96
C GLN A 260 -17.72 1.42 -0.92
N SER A 261 -18.47 1.76 0.14
CA SER A 261 -17.97 2.60 1.22
C SER A 261 -16.86 1.89 2.01
N LEU A 262 -17.04 0.60 2.29
CA LEU A 262 -16.05 -0.21 3.02
C LEU A 262 -14.71 -0.25 2.28
N ARG A 263 -14.74 -0.46 0.96
CA ARG A 263 -13.52 -0.41 0.13
C ARG A 263 -12.77 0.91 0.29
N VAL A 264 -13.47 2.03 0.07
CA VAL A 264 -12.86 3.37 0.18
C VAL A 264 -12.34 3.62 1.59
N LEU A 265 -13.08 3.23 2.63
CA LEU A 265 -12.66 3.39 4.01
C LEU A 265 -11.48 2.48 4.38
N ALA A 266 -11.36 1.31 3.76
CA ALA A 266 -10.19 0.44 3.91
C ALA A 266 -8.92 1.13 3.39
N ASP A 267 -8.99 1.75 2.21
CA ASP A 267 -7.87 2.49 1.64
C ASP A 267 -7.53 3.73 2.50
N VAL A 268 -8.56 4.41 3.02
CA VAL A 268 -8.37 5.51 3.98
C VAL A 268 -7.68 5.01 5.25
N ALA A 269 -8.04 3.83 5.76
CA ALA A 269 -7.37 3.23 6.92
C ALA A 269 -5.86 2.98 6.68
N MET A 270 -5.44 2.82 5.42
CA MET A 270 -4.02 2.75 5.04
C MET A 270 -3.34 4.12 4.98
N LEU A 271 -4.09 5.22 4.90
CA LEU A 271 -3.57 6.60 4.86
C LEU A 271 -3.55 7.29 6.23
N VAL A 272 -4.48 6.96 7.13
CA VAL A 272 -4.54 7.51 8.51
C VAL A 272 -3.23 7.34 9.31
N PRO A 273 -2.43 6.28 9.14
CA PRO A 273 -1.11 6.16 9.78
C PRO A 273 -0.17 7.35 9.53
N LEU A 274 -0.26 8.02 8.37
CA LEU A 274 0.63 9.10 7.98
C LEU A 274 0.53 10.35 8.88
N PRO A 275 -0.65 10.97 9.09
CA PRO A 275 -0.76 12.12 9.99
C PRO A 275 -0.39 11.77 11.44
N PHE A 276 -0.68 10.55 11.89
CA PHE A 276 -0.29 10.09 13.22
C PHE A 276 1.24 9.93 13.34
N PHE A 277 1.89 9.37 12.32
CA PHE A 277 3.34 9.26 12.25
C PHE A 277 4.00 10.64 12.26
N TYR A 278 3.51 11.56 11.43
CA TYR A 278 4.00 12.94 11.39
C TYR A 278 3.87 13.61 12.76
N TRP A 279 2.72 13.48 13.41
CA TRP A 279 2.49 14.04 14.74
C TRP A 279 3.48 13.47 15.78
N LEU A 280 3.73 12.16 15.79
CA LEU A 280 4.72 11.55 16.67
C LEU A 280 6.15 12.03 16.39
N LEU A 281 6.53 12.22 15.13
CA LEU A 281 7.85 12.76 14.81
C LEU A 281 8.03 14.20 15.32
N VAL A 282 6.97 15.02 15.25
CA VAL A 282 6.97 16.38 15.83
C VAL A 282 7.06 16.32 17.36
N ASP A 283 6.25 15.46 18.00
CA ASP A 283 6.23 15.28 19.45
C ASP A 283 7.59 14.82 20.00
N TYR A 284 8.27 13.94 19.27
CA TYR A 284 9.62 13.49 19.59
C TYR A 284 10.72 14.52 19.26
N GLY A 285 10.37 15.66 18.66
CA GLY A 285 11.33 16.70 18.26
C GLY A 285 12.26 16.26 17.12
N ILE A 286 11.86 15.27 16.32
CA ILE A 286 12.63 14.75 15.19
C ILE A 286 12.48 15.65 13.96
N ILE A 287 11.29 16.24 13.78
CA ILE A 287 10.99 17.21 12.71
C ILE A 287 10.29 18.43 13.30
N GLU A 288 10.51 19.60 12.71
CA GLU A 288 9.79 20.81 13.09
C GLU A 288 8.37 20.83 12.49
N PHE A 289 7.42 21.37 13.26
CA PHE A 289 6.05 21.54 12.79
C PHE A 289 6.02 22.50 11.60
N GLY A 290 5.42 22.07 10.49
CA GLY A 290 5.39 22.82 9.22
C GLY A 290 6.47 22.44 8.21
N GLU A 291 7.52 21.70 8.60
CA GLU A 291 8.50 21.15 7.66
C GLU A 291 7.99 19.84 7.03
N LEU A 292 7.01 19.94 6.14
CA LEU A 292 6.66 18.86 5.21
C LEU A 292 7.58 18.90 3.97
N GLY A 293 8.88 19.03 4.22
CA GLY A 293 9.87 19.25 3.18
C GLY A 293 10.30 17.95 2.52
N TRP A 294 9.92 17.75 1.25
CA TRP A 294 10.76 17.00 0.31
C TRP A 294 11.99 17.84 -0.05
N ASN A 295 12.73 18.36 0.95
CA ASN A 295 13.79 19.32 0.72
C ASN A 295 14.92 18.65 -0.06
N LEU A 296 14.94 18.94 -1.37
CA LEU A 296 15.94 18.49 -2.34
C LEU A 296 17.28 19.21 -2.17
N ASN A 297 17.35 20.22 -1.30
CA ASN A 297 18.51 21.05 -1.06
C ASN A 297 18.69 21.29 0.45
N GLN A 298 19.38 20.40 1.15
CA GLN A 298 20.19 20.81 2.30
C GLN A 298 21.65 20.70 1.87
N PRO A 299 22.35 21.83 1.67
CA PRO A 299 23.81 21.80 1.55
C PRO A 299 24.42 21.57 2.94
N ASP A 300 25.54 20.86 2.95
CA ASP A 300 26.32 20.48 4.13
C ASP A 300 26.61 21.68 5.06
N SER A 301 25.89 21.81 6.16
CA SER A 301 26.25 22.70 7.28
C SER A 301 26.87 21.93 8.44
N ALA A 302 27.74 20.97 8.12
CA ALA A 302 28.65 20.33 9.06
C ALA A 302 30.08 20.39 8.53
N VAL A 303 30.54 21.59 8.18
CA VAL A 303 31.98 21.88 7.99
C VAL A 303 32.45 22.70 9.19
N VAL A 304 32.91 21.96 10.20
CA VAL A 304 34.10 22.23 11.01
C VAL A 304 34.35 23.69 11.38
N GLU A 305 33.80 24.08 12.52
CA GLU A 305 34.30 25.18 13.34
C GLU A 305 35.55 24.70 14.13
N ILE A 306 36.67 24.47 13.43
CA ILE A 306 38.00 24.28 14.04
C ILE A 306 39.06 24.94 13.14
N ALA A 307 39.15 26.27 13.23
CA ALA A 307 40.33 27.09 12.92
C ALA A 307 40.00 28.53 13.36
N GLY A 308 40.74 29.24 14.22
CA GLY A 308 41.95 28.93 14.96
C GLY A 308 42.04 29.88 16.16
N GLY A 309 42.34 29.30 17.32
CA GLY A 309 42.94 30.02 18.44
C GLY A 309 44.45 29.80 18.35
N GLY A 310 45.18 30.87 18.03
CA GLY A 310 46.64 30.94 17.94
C GLY A 310 47.05 32.38 17.73
#